data_AF-X1RIY4-F1
#
_entry.id   AF-X1RIY4-F1
#
_cell.length_a   1.000
_cell.length_b   1.000
_cell.length_c   1.000
_cell.angle_alpha   90.00
_cell.angle_beta   90.00
_cell.angle_gamma   90.00
#
_symmetry.space_group_name_H-M   'P 1'
#
loop_
_entity.id
_entity.type
_entity.pdbx_description
1 polymer ?
#
loop_
_entity_poly.entity_id
_entity_poly.type
_entity_poly.pdbx_seq_one_letter_code
_entity_poly.pdbx_strand_id
1 'polypeptide(L)' 'KKVAESVNIQMMLYNIPIFTGVNINSETVAKLSEIENIVAVKEEAELP' A
#
# COMPACT_ATOMS: atom_id res chain seq x y z
N LYS A 1 4.49 -6.95 -2.25
CA LYS A 1 5.51 -7.56 -3.15
C LYS A 1 4.97 -8.73 -3.96
N LYS A 2 4.77 -9.95 -3.41
CA LYS A 2 4.33 -11.13 -4.19
C LYS A 2 3.11 -10.90 -5.10
N VAL A 3 2.08 -10.20 -4.61
CA VAL A 3 0.89 -9.86 -5.41
C VAL A 3 1.27 -8.99 -6.62
N ALA A 4 2.04 -7.92 -6.38
CA ALA A 4 2.52 -7.00 -7.41
C ALA A 4 3.31 -7.72 -8.51
N GLU A 5 4.16 -8.68 -8.14
CA GLU A 5 4.98 -9.45 -9.08
C GLU A 5 4.18 -10.52 -9.84
N SER A 6 3.01 -10.91 -9.33
CA SER A 6 2.19 -11.99 -9.91
C SER A 6 1.20 -11.52 -10.98
N VAL A 7 0.99 -10.20 -11.11
CA VAL A 7 0.00 -9.62 -12.02
C VAL A 7 0.61 -8.47 -12.82
N ASN A 8 0.18 -8.31 -14.06
CA ASN A 8 0.70 -7.28 -14.97
C ASN A 8 -0.26 -6.07 -15.07
N ILE A 9 -0.85 -5.68 -13.93
CA ILE A 9 -1.77 -4.55 -13.82
C ILE A 9 -1.21 -3.50 -12.87
N GLN A 10 -1.63 -2.25 -13.05
CA GLN A 10 -1.31 -1.15 -12.15
C GLN A 10 -2.11 -1.28 -10.84
N MET A 11 -1.44 -1.07 -9.71
CA MET A 11 -2.00 -1.24 -8.38
C MET A 11 -1.85 0.01 -7.53
N MET A 12 -2.73 0.13 -6.55
CA MET A 12 -2.73 1.17 -5.52
C MET A 12 -2.62 0.51 -4.15
N LEU A 13 -1.73 0.99 -3.29
CA LEU A 13 -1.76 0.63 -1.87
C LEU A 13 -2.98 1.29 -1.23
N TYR A 14 -3.75 0.52 -0.46
CA TYR A 14 -4.89 1.06 0.29
C TYR A 14 -4.63 0.91 1.77
N ASN A 15 -4.33 2.02 2.44
CA ASN A 15 -4.09 2.07 3.86
C ASN A 15 -5.36 2.55 4.57
N ILE A 16 -5.99 1.68 5.37
CA ILE A 16 -7.24 2.00 6.07
C ILE A 16 -7.32 1.35 7.46
N PRO A 17 -6.55 1.87 8.44
CA PRO A 17 -6.39 1.25 9.76
C PRO A 17 -7.69 1.02 10.52
N ILE A 18 -8.69 1.88 10.33
CA ILE A 18 -10.00 1.75 10.98
C ILE A 18 -10.72 0.42 10.64
N PHE A 19 -10.47 -0.18 9.46
CA PHE A 19 -11.04 -1.48 9.08
C PHE A 19 -10.04 -2.65 9.16
N THR A 20 -8.73 -2.38 9.13
CA THR A 20 -7.70 -3.44 9.14
C THR A 20 -7.08 -3.65 10.53
N GLY A 21 -7.20 -2.68 11.43
CA GLY A 21 -6.51 -2.64 12.73
C GLY A 21 -4.99 -2.43 12.63
N VAL A 22 -4.45 -2.17 11.44
CA VAL A 22 -3.01 -2.07 11.18
C VAL A 22 -2.72 -0.95 10.19
N ASN A 23 -1.75 -0.09 10.54
CA ASN A 23 -1.25 0.98 9.68
C ASN A 23 -0.10 0.49 8.78
N ILE A 24 -0.10 0.90 7.51
CA ILE A 24 1.08 0.75 6.63
C ILE A 24 1.99 1.96 6.88
N ASN A 25 3.07 1.76 7.64
CA ASN A 25 3.98 2.86 7.94
C ASN A 25 4.72 3.39 6.69
N SER A 26 5.20 4.63 6.77
CA SER A 26 5.88 5.34 5.67
C SER A 26 7.12 4.60 5.13
N GLU A 27 7.88 3.93 6.01
CA GLU A 27 9.03 3.11 5.61
C GLU A 27 8.60 1.94 4.71
N THR A 28 7.48 1.30 5.03
CA THR A 28 6.92 0.20 4.23
C THR A 28 6.38 0.71 2.91
N VAL A 29 5.70 1.86 2.90
CA VAL A 29 5.24 2.52 1.67
C VAL A 29 6.44 2.83 0.75
N ALA A 30 7.52 3.40 1.29
CA ALA A 30 8.72 3.71 0.51
C ALA A 30 9.31 2.46 -0.16
N LYS A 31 9.48 1.36 0.59
CA LYS A 31 9.97 0.07 0.05
C LYS A 31 9.04 -0.51 -1.02
N LEU A 32 7.73 -0.33 -0.88
CA LEU A 32 6.77 -0.83 -1.86
C LEU A 32 6.69 0.07 -3.11
N SER A 33 6.98 1.37 -2.98
CA SER A 33 6.98 2.33 -4.10
C SER A 33 8.08 2.07 -5.13
N GLU A 34 9.12 1.31 -4.77
CA GLU A 34 10.16 0.86 -5.70
C GLU A 34 9.66 -0.21 -6.70
N ILE A 35 8.47 -0.78 -6.47
CA ILE A 35 7.88 -1.77 -7.37
C ILE A 35 7.11 -1.05 -8.49
N GLU A 36 7.52 -1.28 -9.75
CA GLU A 36 7.09 -0.52 -10.93
C GLU A 36 5.56 -0.40 -11.10
N ASN A 37 4.81 -1.46 -10.77
CA ASN A 37 3.35 -1.46 -10.93
C ASN A 37 2.56 -1.02 -9.68
N ILE A 38 3.23 -0.47 -8.66
CA ILE A 38 2.58 0.19 -7.53
C ILE A 38 2.64 1.70 -7.76
N VAL A 39 1.55 2.29 -8.25
CA VAL A 39 1.55 3.66 -8.79
C VAL A 39 0.87 4.69 -7.91
N ALA A 40 0.22 4.25 -6.82
CA ALA A 40 -0.52 5.14 -5.94
C ALA A 40 -0.63 4.59 -4.52
N VAL A 41 -0.93 5.50 -3.59
CA VAL A 41 -1.34 5.19 -2.22
C VAL A 41 -2.64 5.94 -1.96
N LYS A 42 -3.67 5.22 -1.51
CA LYS A 42 -4.87 5.81 -0.94
C LYS A 42 -4.74 5.71 0.58
N GLU A 43 -4.69 6.88 1.20
CA GLU A 43 -4.56 7.06 2.64
C GLU A 43 -5.92 7.47 3.23
N GLU A 44 -6.29 6.87 4.36
CA GLU A 44 -7.56 7.12 5.05
C GLU A 44 -7.28 7.41 6.52
N ALA A 45 -8.30 7.88 7.25
CA ALA A 45 -8.15 8.30 8.64
C ALA A 45 -7.51 7.19 9.50
N GLU A 46 -6.46 7.58 10.22
CA GLU A 46 -5.78 6.71 11.18
C GLU A 46 -6.65 6.47 12.42
N LEU A 47 -6.33 5.41 13.14
CA LEU A 47 -6.88 5.20 14.48
C LEU A 47 -6.43 6.37 15.39
N PRO A 48 -7.32 6.95 16.20
CA PRO A 48 -6.96 8.01 17.14
C PRO A 48 -5.93 7.58 18.18
#